data_AF-A0AAX2UMC0-F1
#
_entry.id   AF-A0AAX2UMC0-F1
#
_cell.length_a   1.000
_cell.length_b   1.000
_cell.length_c   1.000
_cell.angle_alpha   90.00
_cell.angle_beta   90.00
_cell.angle_gamma   90.00
#
_symmetry.space_group_name_H-M   'P 1'
#
loop_
_entity.id
_entity.type
_entity.pdbx_description
1 polymer ?
#
loop_
_entity_poly.entity_id
_entity_poly.type
_entity_poly.pdbx_seq_one_letter_code
_entity_poly.pdbx_strand_id
1 'polypeptide(L)'
;MEQIMEKAVEAFNELSKTNERVTTSNVSAYMKDKYDITLPKNKKLKTIFEKMGYEIHTKEDEPSVVYIVGKKNVNDTAQQNNAKLDKPLPSKSKINKSTSAEKPKLFQIVYIPDIDLQISKLARKASLENWGKGNNVLYNYFLKYFEFIYENPDFPNLISYNDDKSKMCFHTGLYYADSDSPIYAYCEIYKEGYKFKDFCSGGHFFLKDLNLPKILETCEDFQEKIVFNPDLDVRFNDEHVSARAKQRLKHILDFDVLQPKIFKYICEGELNFLKKRKNEVVNVVPAIYNNEICFFIPLRLTKDNNTNAILAVQREIGPDGKHYNVVKTLLLLEENIYQMARTAQKINIGWLSNFLLD
;
A
#
# COMPACT_ATOMS: atom_id res chain seq x y z
N MET A 1 39.02 0.11 -10.62
CA MET A 1 38.31 -0.33 -9.39
C MET A 1 38.58 0.59 -8.21
N GLU A 2 39.84 0.96 -7.99
CA GLU A 2 40.25 1.90 -6.93
C GLU A 2 39.55 3.26 -7.04
N GLN A 3 39.51 3.84 -8.24
CA GLN A 3 38.77 5.08 -8.53
C GLN A 3 37.25 4.99 -8.24
N ILE A 4 36.63 3.82 -8.44
CA ILE A 4 35.20 3.61 -8.15
C ILE A 4 34.98 3.57 -6.63
N MET A 5 35.90 2.94 -5.88
CA MET A 5 35.84 2.87 -4.42
C MET A 5 36.03 4.25 -3.78
N GLU A 6 37.01 5.02 -4.27
CA GLU A 6 37.25 6.39 -3.84
C GLU A 6 36.02 7.28 -4.07
N LYS A 7 35.45 7.25 -5.29
CA LYS A 7 34.27 8.05 -5.63
C LYS A 7 33.00 7.61 -4.91
N ALA A 8 32.88 6.33 -4.57
CA ALA A 8 31.78 5.83 -3.73
C ALA A 8 31.86 6.40 -2.31
N VAL A 9 33.06 6.45 -1.71
CA VAL A 9 33.26 7.04 -0.37
C VAL A 9 33.01 8.54 -0.39
N GLU A 10 33.50 9.25 -1.41
CA GLU A 10 33.25 10.69 -1.57
C GLU A 10 31.74 10.98 -1.67
N ALA A 11 31.01 10.22 -2.48
CA ALA A 11 29.56 10.31 -2.60
C ALA A 11 28.84 10.02 -1.25
N PHE A 12 29.27 9.00 -0.52
CA PHE A 12 28.71 8.69 0.80
C PHE A 12 28.94 9.82 1.82
N ASN A 13 30.15 10.39 1.85
CA ASN A 13 30.49 11.47 2.78
C ASN A 13 29.70 12.75 2.50
N GLU A 14 29.52 13.12 1.21
CA GLU A 14 28.71 14.28 0.84
C GLU A 14 27.22 14.05 1.17
N LEU A 15 26.68 12.87 0.87
CA LEU A 15 25.29 12.54 1.17
C LEU A 15 25.00 12.50 2.67
N SER A 16 25.98 12.08 3.49
CA SER A 16 25.85 12.01 4.95
C SER A 16 25.78 13.39 5.63
N LYS A 17 26.16 14.48 4.94
CA LYS A 17 26.04 15.85 5.50
C LYS A 17 24.60 16.35 5.54
N THR A 18 23.77 15.87 4.61
CA THR A 18 22.39 16.37 4.41
C THR A 18 21.33 15.33 4.73
N ASN A 19 21.68 14.04 4.71
CA ASN A 19 20.74 12.94 4.96
C ASN A 19 21.08 12.23 6.26
N GLU A 20 20.07 12.03 7.12
CA GLU A 20 20.19 11.25 8.34
C GLU A 20 20.57 9.78 8.07
N ARG A 21 20.22 9.26 6.88
CA ARG A 21 20.52 7.90 6.43
C ARG A 21 20.89 7.89 4.95
N VAL A 22 21.98 7.21 4.61
CA VAL A 22 22.45 7.09 3.23
C VAL A 22 22.38 5.63 2.79
N THR A 23 21.73 5.38 1.64
CA THR A 23 21.63 4.03 1.07
C THR A 23 22.62 3.81 -0.07
N THR A 24 22.90 2.55 -0.39
CA THR A 24 23.69 2.20 -1.60
C THR A 24 23.05 2.70 -2.89
N SER A 25 21.72 2.81 -2.94
CA SER A 25 21.00 3.41 -4.08
C SER A 25 21.24 4.92 -4.16
N ASN A 26 21.25 5.64 -3.03
CA ASN A 26 21.58 7.08 -3.03
C ASN A 26 23.02 7.31 -3.51
N VAL A 27 23.97 6.50 -3.03
CA VAL A 27 25.37 6.57 -3.48
C VAL A 27 25.49 6.26 -4.97
N SER A 28 24.81 5.22 -5.46
CA SER A 28 24.83 4.89 -6.89
C SER A 28 24.24 5.99 -7.76
N ALA A 29 23.15 6.62 -7.31
CA ALA A 29 22.51 7.71 -8.04
C ALA A 29 23.43 8.94 -8.09
N TYR A 30 24.04 9.30 -6.95
CA TYR A 30 24.97 10.42 -6.86
C TYR A 30 26.23 10.21 -7.71
N MET A 31 26.78 8.99 -7.72
CA MET A 31 27.94 8.66 -8.55
C MET A 31 27.66 8.76 -10.04
N LYS A 32 26.45 8.37 -10.46
CA LYS A 32 26.02 8.50 -11.85
C LYS A 32 25.83 9.98 -12.22
N ASP A 33 25.15 10.73 -11.37
CA ASP A 33 24.81 12.14 -11.65
C ASP A 33 26.05 13.05 -11.65
N LYS A 34 26.93 12.91 -10.66
CA LYS A 34 28.06 13.83 -10.48
C LYS A 34 29.35 13.40 -11.18
N TYR A 35 29.56 12.10 -11.33
CA TYR A 35 30.82 11.56 -11.86
C TYR A 35 30.65 10.77 -13.16
N ASP A 36 29.42 10.58 -13.64
CA ASP A 36 29.08 9.70 -14.77
C ASP A 36 29.62 8.25 -14.62
N ILE A 37 29.68 7.78 -13.37
CA ILE A 37 30.18 6.43 -13.05
C ILE A 37 29.00 5.49 -12.79
N THR A 38 28.95 4.39 -13.54
CA THR A 38 28.03 3.27 -13.30
C THR A 38 28.80 2.03 -12.85
N LEU A 39 28.25 1.27 -11.90
CA LEU A 39 28.88 0.05 -11.43
C LEU A 39 28.80 -1.08 -12.47
N PRO A 40 29.88 -1.89 -12.61
CA PRO A 40 29.84 -3.12 -13.40
C PRO A 40 28.77 -4.08 -12.87
N LYS A 41 28.07 -4.79 -13.77
CA LYS A 41 26.94 -5.69 -13.45
C LYS A 41 27.25 -6.75 -12.37
N ASN A 42 28.51 -7.12 -12.19
CA ASN A 42 28.96 -8.13 -11.23
C ASN A 42 29.48 -7.53 -9.90
N LYS A 43 29.35 -6.22 -9.67
CA LYS A 43 29.78 -5.54 -8.46
C LYS A 43 28.61 -4.85 -7.79
N LYS A 44 28.50 -5.02 -6.46
CA LYS A 44 27.48 -4.37 -5.62
C LYS A 44 28.17 -3.41 -4.66
N LEU A 45 27.63 -2.20 -4.50
CA LEU A 45 28.14 -1.20 -3.56
C LEU A 45 28.17 -1.74 -2.12
N LYS A 46 27.18 -2.53 -1.73
CA LYS A 46 27.17 -3.25 -0.44
C LYS A 46 28.50 -3.96 -0.17
N THR A 47 28.91 -4.83 -1.10
CA THR A 47 30.15 -5.61 -0.99
C THR A 47 31.41 -4.74 -1.04
N ILE A 48 31.36 -3.60 -1.72
CA ILE A 48 32.48 -2.65 -1.76
C ILE A 48 32.65 -1.98 -0.39
N PHE A 49 31.57 -1.42 0.18
CA PHE A 49 31.61 -0.77 1.49
C PHE A 49 31.93 -1.74 2.63
N GLU A 50 31.39 -2.97 2.60
CA GLU A 50 31.74 -4.04 3.56
C GLU A 50 33.25 -4.32 3.54
N LYS A 51 33.87 -4.44 2.35
CA LYS A 51 35.32 -4.65 2.22
C LYS A 51 36.15 -3.47 2.69
N MET A 52 35.58 -2.26 2.66
CA MET A 52 36.23 -1.03 3.13
C MET A 52 36.04 -0.78 4.64
N GLY A 53 35.41 -1.73 5.35
CA GLY A 53 35.21 -1.68 6.81
C GLY A 53 34.03 -0.81 7.24
N TYR A 54 33.10 -0.49 6.33
CA TYR A 54 31.88 0.22 6.67
C TYR A 54 30.84 -0.75 7.23
N GLU A 55 30.14 -0.28 8.24
CA GLU A 55 28.95 -0.91 8.77
C GLU A 55 27.79 -0.71 7.81
N ILE A 56 27.21 -1.83 7.41
CA ILE A 56 26.07 -1.90 6.52
C ILE A 56 24.89 -2.47 7.28
N HIS A 57 23.77 -1.76 7.27
CA HIS A 57 22.52 -2.22 7.84
C HIS A 57 21.53 -2.52 6.72
N THR A 58 20.92 -3.68 6.78
CA THR A 58 19.69 -3.98 6.04
C THR A 58 18.60 -4.12 7.07
N LYS A 59 17.53 -3.36 6.95
CA LYS A 59 16.41 -3.58 7.86
C LYS A 59 15.68 -4.86 7.45
N GLU A 60 15.17 -5.59 8.43
CA GLU A 60 14.46 -6.86 8.20
C GLU A 60 13.14 -6.67 7.44
N ASP A 61 12.55 -5.48 7.52
CA ASP A 61 11.32 -5.07 6.82
C ASP A 61 11.57 -4.55 5.38
N GLU A 62 12.81 -4.17 5.05
CA GLU A 62 13.21 -3.65 3.74
C GLU A 62 14.58 -4.21 3.31
N PRO A 63 14.71 -5.52 3.05
CA PRO A 63 16.02 -6.15 2.77
C PRO A 63 16.65 -5.66 1.45
N SER A 64 15.86 -5.03 0.57
CA SER A 64 16.30 -4.36 -0.66
C SER A 64 16.98 -3.00 -0.39
N VAL A 65 16.76 -2.40 0.78
CA VAL A 65 17.33 -1.11 1.15
C VAL A 65 18.55 -1.35 2.04
N VAL A 66 19.72 -1.08 1.47
CA VAL A 66 21.01 -1.26 2.13
C VAL A 66 21.52 0.11 2.58
N TYR A 67 21.54 0.34 3.89
CA TYR A 67 22.03 1.55 4.53
C TYR A 67 23.52 1.44 4.84
N ILE A 68 24.25 2.53 4.60
CA ILE A 68 25.66 2.68 4.94
C ILE A 68 25.69 3.60 6.18
N VAL A 69 26.26 3.12 7.29
CA VAL A 69 26.20 3.82 8.59
C VAL A 69 27.49 4.60 8.86
N GLY A 70 28.65 4.03 8.53
CA GLY A 70 29.97 4.61 8.79
C GLY A 70 31.02 3.52 9.01
N LYS A 71 32.28 3.87 9.27
CA LYS A 71 33.31 2.87 9.64
C LYS A 71 33.11 2.40 11.08
N LYS A 72 33.25 1.10 11.33
CA LYS A 72 33.19 0.55 12.70
C LYS A 72 34.26 1.18 13.59
N ASN A 73 33.85 1.79 14.70
CA ASN A 73 34.75 2.13 15.80
C ASN A 73 34.95 0.88 16.66
N VAL A 74 36.20 0.49 16.90
CA VAL A 74 36.58 -0.79 17.53
C VAL A 74 36.39 -0.81 19.06
N ASN A 75 35.79 0.21 19.68
CA ASN A 75 35.88 0.40 21.14
C ASN A 75 34.62 0.17 21.99
N ASP A 76 33.46 -0.21 21.45
CA ASP A 76 32.23 -0.37 22.26
C ASP A 76 31.84 -1.83 22.52
N THR A 77 32.76 -2.61 23.11
CA THR A 77 32.43 -3.92 23.70
C THR A 77 32.78 -3.97 25.18
N ALA A 78 32.16 -3.13 26.01
CA ALA A 78 32.08 -3.34 27.47
C ALA A 78 31.18 -2.28 28.12
N GLN A 79 29.91 -2.61 28.37
CA GLN A 79 29.12 -2.13 29.53
C GLN A 79 27.67 -2.62 29.43
N GLN A 80 27.49 -3.92 29.61
CA GLN A 80 26.28 -4.43 30.24
C GLN A 80 26.74 -5.17 31.48
N ASN A 81 26.70 -4.49 32.63
CA ASN A 81 26.41 -5.07 33.95
C ASN A 81 26.37 -3.95 35.01
N ASN A 82 25.31 -4.03 35.83
CA ASN A 82 25.11 -3.38 37.13
C ASN A 82 24.71 -1.89 37.17
N ALA A 83 23.42 -1.62 37.45
CA ALA A 83 22.99 -1.11 38.77
C ALA A 83 21.47 -0.87 38.80
N LYS A 84 20.77 -1.60 39.69
CA LYS A 84 19.46 -1.20 40.23
C LYS A 84 19.69 -0.17 41.35
N LEU A 85 18.88 0.89 41.41
CA LEU A 85 18.41 1.46 42.68
C LEU A 85 17.12 2.28 42.47
N ASP A 86 16.24 2.16 43.46
CA ASP A 86 14.81 2.51 43.49
C ASP A 86 14.48 4.01 43.70
N LYS A 87 13.37 4.48 43.10
CA LYS A 87 12.13 5.04 43.72
C LYS A 87 11.35 6.03 42.80
N PRO A 88 10.03 6.24 43.02
CA PRO A 88 9.04 6.31 41.92
C PRO A 88 8.24 7.63 41.77
N LEU A 89 7.36 7.59 40.75
CA LEU A 89 6.20 8.45 40.35
C LEU A 89 6.43 9.56 39.30
N PRO A 90 5.44 9.91 38.45
CA PRO A 90 4.12 9.30 38.21
C PRO A 90 3.86 8.87 36.75
N SER A 91 2.84 8.03 36.59
CA SER A 91 2.30 7.46 35.36
C SER A 91 2.11 8.46 34.22
N LYS A 92 2.93 8.33 33.17
CA LYS A 92 2.58 8.79 31.81
C LYS A 92 2.04 7.60 31.03
N SER A 93 0.86 7.83 30.47
CA SER A 93 0.15 6.96 29.54
C SER A 93 1.08 6.34 28.50
N LYS A 94 0.93 5.03 28.34
CA LYS A 94 1.67 4.19 27.39
C LYS A 94 1.51 4.75 25.97
N ILE A 95 2.55 5.38 25.45
CA ILE A 95 2.79 5.44 24.01
C ILE A 95 3.38 4.07 23.65
N ASN A 96 2.54 3.17 23.15
CA ASN A 96 3.01 1.88 22.64
C ASN A 96 3.86 2.13 21.38
N LYS A 97 5.17 2.03 21.55
CA LYS A 97 6.15 1.76 20.49
C LYS A 97 6.37 0.24 20.44
N SER A 98 5.71 -0.45 19.51
CA SER A 98 6.06 -1.76 18.94
C SER A 98 4.90 -2.15 18.02
N THR A 99 5.13 -2.46 16.74
CA THR A 99 5.36 -3.85 16.32
C THR A 99 6.28 -3.93 15.10
N SER A 100 7.11 -4.98 15.06
CA SER A 100 7.74 -5.52 13.86
C SER A 100 6.75 -5.56 12.69
N ALA A 101 7.14 -5.09 11.50
CA ALA A 101 6.30 -5.20 10.31
C ALA A 101 6.01 -6.68 10.03
N GLU A 102 4.77 -7.10 10.26
CA GLU A 102 4.32 -8.46 9.98
C GLU A 102 4.47 -8.72 8.47
N LYS A 103 5.00 -9.88 8.09
CA LYS A 103 5.11 -10.25 6.67
C LYS A 103 3.71 -10.20 6.03
N PRO A 104 3.55 -9.71 4.78
CA PRO A 104 2.25 -9.72 4.09
C PRO A 104 1.59 -11.11 4.14
N LYS A 105 0.27 -11.17 4.35
CA LYS A 105 -0.48 -12.45 4.51
C LYS A 105 -0.18 -13.45 3.40
N LEU A 106 -0.09 -13.00 2.15
CA LEU A 106 0.25 -13.86 1.02
C LEU A 106 1.55 -14.64 1.25
N PHE A 107 2.60 -13.99 1.75
CA PHE A 107 3.91 -14.62 1.96
C PHE A 107 3.98 -15.46 3.24
N GLN A 108 2.99 -15.35 4.12
CA GLN A 108 2.84 -16.26 5.25
C GLN A 108 2.33 -17.64 4.80
N ILE A 109 1.58 -17.69 3.69
CA ILE A 109 0.86 -18.88 3.22
C ILE A 109 1.49 -19.45 1.94
N VAL A 110 1.95 -18.59 1.05
CA VAL A 110 2.43 -18.92 -0.29
C VAL A 110 3.87 -18.44 -0.47
N TYR A 111 4.77 -19.40 -0.71
CA TYR A 111 6.10 -19.13 -1.20
C TYR A 111 6.05 -18.76 -2.69
N ILE A 112 6.48 -17.55 -3.03
CA ILE A 112 6.54 -17.06 -4.41
C ILE A 112 8.00 -16.89 -4.84
N PRO A 113 8.53 -17.74 -5.74
CA PRO A 113 9.88 -17.57 -6.26
C PRO A 113 9.96 -16.33 -7.15
N ASP A 114 10.90 -15.43 -6.85
CA ASP A 114 11.16 -14.21 -7.62
C ASP A 114 9.87 -13.42 -7.92
N ILE A 115 9.29 -12.83 -6.87
CA ILE A 115 8.00 -12.14 -6.94
C ILE A 115 7.99 -11.04 -8.00
N ASP A 116 9.08 -10.30 -8.18
CA ASP A 116 9.19 -9.23 -9.17
C ASP A 116 9.03 -9.78 -10.61
N LEU A 117 9.65 -10.93 -10.88
CA LEU A 117 9.46 -11.64 -12.14
C LEU A 117 8.02 -12.12 -12.31
N GLN A 118 7.38 -12.65 -11.26
CA GLN A 118 5.99 -13.11 -11.36
C GLN A 118 5.03 -11.93 -11.60
N ILE A 119 5.19 -10.82 -10.89
CA ILE A 119 4.39 -9.60 -11.11
C ILE A 119 4.59 -9.08 -12.54
N SER A 120 5.82 -9.12 -13.07
CA SER A 120 6.08 -8.76 -14.47
C SER A 120 5.41 -9.70 -15.47
N LYS A 121 5.25 -11.00 -15.15
CA LYS A 121 4.45 -11.93 -15.96
C LYS A 121 2.96 -11.62 -15.88
N LEU A 122 2.45 -11.31 -14.68
CA LEU A 122 1.05 -10.92 -14.48
C LEU A 122 0.72 -9.66 -15.29
N ALA A 123 1.57 -8.64 -15.21
CA ALA A 123 1.42 -7.39 -15.95
C ALA A 123 1.31 -7.59 -17.47
N ARG A 124 2.06 -8.55 -18.03
CA ARG A 124 2.02 -8.89 -19.48
C ARG A 124 0.79 -9.69 -19.89
N LYS A 125 0.19 -10.43 -18.96
CA LYS A 125 -1.02 -11.23 -19.20
C LYS A 125 -2.28 -10.39 -19.04
N ALA A 126 -2.29 -9.52 -18.03
CA ALA A 126 -3.44 -8.70 -17.67
C ALA A 126 -3.74 -7.62 -18.72
N SER A 127 -4.98 -7.17 -18.78
CA SER A 127 -5.39 -5.99 -19.55
C SER A 127 -4.46 -4.80 -19.27
N LEU A 128 -4.22 -3.98 -20.29
CA LEU A 128 -3.34 -2.83 -20.17
C LEU A 128 -3.94 -1.80 -19.19
N GLU A 129 -3.29 -1.64 -18.05
CA GLU A 129 -3.55 -0.61 -17.05
C GLU A 129 -2.21 0.02 -16.66
N ASN A 130 -2.26 1.16 -15.98
CA ASN A 130 -1.03 1.75 -15.45
C ASN A 130 -0.60 1.04 -14.16
N TRP A 131 0.37 0.14 -14.30
CA TRP A 131 0.93 -0.62 -13.19
C TRP A 131 2.03 0.12 -12.41
N GLY A 132 2.28 1.39 -12.73
CA GLY A 132 3.31 2.21 -12.12
C GLY A 132 4.74 1.77 -12.49
N LYS A 133 5.72 2.56 -12.06
CA LYS A 133 7.14 2.31 -12.36
C LYS A 133 7.59 0.97 -11.76
N GLY A 134 8.05 0.06 -12.63
CA GLY A 134 8.48 -1.26 -12.21
C GLY A 134 7.35 -2.15 -11.68
N ASN A 135 6.10 -1.89 -12.07
CA ASN A 135 4.90 -2.62 -11.62
C ASN A 135 4.61 -2.50 -10.11
N ASN A 136 5.07 -1.44 -9.45
CA ASN A 136 4.89 -1.24 -8.01
C ASN A 136 3.40 -1.15 -7.58
N VAL A 137 2.54 -0.53 -8.40
CA VAL A 137 1.09 -0.46 -8.15
C VAL A 137 0.49 -1.86 -8.22
N LEU A 138 0.86 -2.64 -9.23
CA LEU A 138 0.38 -4.02 -9.41
C LEU A 138 0.87 -4.94 -8.29
N TYR A 139 2.13 -4.83 -7.88
CA TYR A 139 2.70 -5.59 -6.77
C TYR A 139 1.88 -5.35 -5.48
N ASN A 140 1.66 -4.09 -5.12
CA ASN A 140 0.92 -3.73 -3.91
C ASN A 140 -0.56 -4.12 -3.99
N TYR A 141 -1.19 -3.92 -5.15
CA TYR A 141 -2.55 -4.38 -5.40
C TYR A 141 -2.67 -5.89 -5.17
N PHE A 142 -1.76 -6.69 -5.75
CA PHE A 142 -1.80 -8.14 -5.65
C PHE A 142 -1.72 -8.62 -4.19
N LEU A 143 -0.85 -7.99 -3.38
CA LEU A 143 -0.74 -8.30 -1.96
C LEU A 143 -2.01 -7.92 -1.18
N LYS A 144 -2.50 -6.68 -1.37
CA LYS A 144 -3.70 -6.18 -0.68
C LYS A 144 -4.96 -6.92 -1.07
N TYR A 145 -5.07 -7.29 -2.35
CA TYR A 145 -6.20 -8.08 -2.84
C TYR A 145 -6.20 -9.46 -2.21
N PHE A 146 -5.05 -10.14 -2.15
CA PHE A 146 -4.96 -11.42 -1.45
C PHE A 146 -5.31 -11.30 0.04
N GLU A 147 -4.74 -10.30 0.72
CA GLU A 147 -5.03 -10.03 2.14
C GLU A 147 -6.54 -9.83 2.37
N PHE A 148 -7.18 -9.01 1.54
CA PHE A 148 -8.61 -8.76 1.60
C PHE A 148 -9.44 -10.05 1.42
N ILE A 149 -9.19 -10.82 0.36
CA ILE A 149 -9.97 -12.04 0.11
C ILE A 149 -9.69 -13.15 1.13
N TYR A 150 -8.55 -13.10 1.81
CA TYR A 150 -8.17 -14.06 2.83
C TYR A 150 -8.82 -13.76 4.19
N GLU A 151 -8.91 -12.48 4.56
CA GLU A 151 -9.38 -12.06 5.88
C GLU A 151 -10.89 -11.80 5.98
N ASN A 152 -11.62 -11.80 4.86
CA ASN A 152 -13.05 -11.52 4.84
C ASN A 152 -13.90 -12.80 4.68
N PRO A 153 -14.30 -13.47 5.78
CA PRO A 153 -15.12 -14.68 5.73
C PRO A 153 -16.54 -14.41 5.20
N ASP A 154 -16.99 -13.16 5.23
CA ASP A 154 -18.27 -12.69 4.68
C ASP A 154 -18.41 -12.97 3.18
N PHE A 155 -17.29 -13.20 2.46
CA PHE A 155 -17.29 -13.48 1.03
C PHE A 155 -16.81 -14.92 0.79
N PRO A 156 -17.71 -15.92 0.81
CA PRO A 156 -17.31 -17.31 0.68
C PRO A 156 -16.74 -17.62 -0.72
N ASN A 157 -15.82 -18.59 -0.78
CA ASN A 157 -15.27 -19.17 -2.01
C ASN A 157 -14.41 -18.22 -2.87
N LEU A 158 -13.73 -17.23 -2.27
CA LEU A 158 -12.74 -16.39 -2.99
C LEU A 158 -11.37 -17.09 -3.14
N ILE A 159 -11.11 -18.10 -2.32
CA ILE A 159 -9.96 -19.00 -2.41
C ILE A 159 -10.50 -20.42 -2.49
N SER A 160 -9.99 -21.19 -3.44
CA SER A 160 -10.39 -22.57 -3.67
C SER A 160 -9.26 -23.54 -3.37
N TYR A 161 -9.63 -24.72 -2.90
CA TYR A 161 -8.75 -25.85 -2.65
C TYR A 161 -9.36 -27.08 -3.32
N ASN A 162 -8.52 -28.01 -3.77
CA ASN A 162 -8.99 -29.32 -4.21
C ASN A 162 -9.24 -30.21 -2.98
N ASP A 163 -9.86 -31.37 -3.19
CA ASP A 163 -10.36 -32.23 -2.11
C ASP A 163 -9.30 -32.62 -1.08
N ASP A 164 -8.07 -32.91 -1.54
CA ASP A 164 -6.94 -33.28 -0.69
C ASP A 164 -6.09 -32.08 -0.20
N LYS A 165 -6.50 -30.85 -0.57
CA LYS A 165 -5.78 -29.59 -0.29
C LYS A 165 -4.33 -29.58 -0.80
N SER A 166 -3.97 -30.43 -1.75
CA SER A 166 -2.65 -30.39 -2.39
C SER A 166 -2.50 -29.21 -3.35
N LYS A 167 -3.61 -28.59 -3.74
CA LYS A 167 -3.66 -27.45 -4.65
C LYS A 167 -4.57 -26.37 -4.10
N MET A 168 -4.21 -25.13 -4.38
CA MET A 168 -5.09 -23.99 -4.17
C MET A 168 -5.04 -23.03 -5.35
N CYS A 169 -6.12 -22.29 -5.55
CA CYS A 169 -6.11 -21.15 -6.44
C CYS A 169 -6.99 -20.02 -5.91
N PHE A 170 -6.69 -18.81 -6.35
CA PHE A 170 -7.52 -17.63 -6.13
C PHE A 170 -7.55 -16.77 -7.40
N HIS A 171 -8.66 -16.08 -7.63
CA HIS A 171 -8.75 -15.11 -8.71
C HIS A 171 -7.86 -13.91 -8.38
N THR A 172 -7.15 -13.33 -9.35
CA THR A 172 -6.25 -12.19 -9.11
C THR A 172 -6.94 -10.83 -9.15
N GLY A 173 -8.24 -10.78 -9.49
CA GLY A 173 -9.00 -9.57 -9.76
C GLY A 173 -8.65 -8.91 -11.11
N LEU A 174 -7.92 -9.63 -11.97
CA LEU A 174 -7.45 -9.20 -13.28
C LEU A 174 -7.91 -10.17 -14.38
N TYR A 175 -7.98 -9.66 -15.60
CA TYR A 175 -8.43 -10.39 -16.79
C TYR A 175 -7.34 -10.37 -17.87
N TYR A 176 -7.29 -11.42 -18.70
CA TYR A 176 -6.38 -11.49 -19.84
C TYR A 176 -6.69 -10.40 -20.86
N ALA A 177 -5.68 -9.70 -21.37
CA ALA A 177 -5.85 -8.63 -22.35
C ALA A 177 -6.55 -9.06 -23.64
N ASP A 178 -6.25 -10.27 -24.12
CA ASP A 178 -6.67 -10.73 -25.45
C ASP A 178 -8.02 -11.47 -25.45
N SER A 179 -8.51 -11.87 -24.27
CA SER A 179 -9.66 -12.79 -24.18
C SER A 179 -10.67 -12.45 -23.09
N ASP A 180 -10.44 -11.37 -22.33
CA ASP A 180 -11.23 -10.99 -21.14
C ASP A 180 -11.48 -12.16 -20.18
N SER A 181 -10.58 -13.15 -20.19
CA SER A 181 -10.72 -14.34 -19.35
C SER A 181 -10.12 -14.07 -17.97
N PRO A 182 -10.76 -14.52 -16.87
CA PRO A 182 -10.24 -14.36 -15.52
C PRO A 182 -8.82 -14.94 -15.36
N ILE A 183 -7.93 -14.21 -14.65
CA ILE A 183 -6.58 -14.69 -14.31
C ILE A 183 -6.59 -15.24 -12.88
N TYR A 184 -6.21 -16.50 -12.73
CA TYR A 184 -6.05 -17.18 -11.44
C TYR A 184 -4.59 -17.37 -11.08
N ALA A 185 -4.25 -17.18 -9.81
CA ALA A 185 -2.97 -17.59 -9.24
C ALA A 185 -3.07 -19.03 -8.76
N TYR A 186 -2.26 -19.92 -9.34
CA TYR A 186 -2.24 -21.34 -9.01
C TYR A 186 -1.06 -21.69 -8.11
N CYS A 187 -1.32 -22.43 -7.04
CA CYS A 187 -0.32 -22.88 -6.09
C CYS A 187 -0.49 -24.37 -5.75
N GLU A 188 0.62 -25.02 -5.44
CA GLU A 188 0.66 -26.42 -4.98
C GLU A 188 1.27 -26.50 -3.59
N ILE A 189 0.92 -27.53 -2.83
CA ILE A 189 1.46 -27.77 -1.50
C ILE A 189 3.00 -27.80 -1.53
N TYR A 190 3.61 -27.11 -0.56
CA TYR A 190 5.05 -27.01 -0.43
C TYR A 190 5.43 -26.71 1.02
N LYS A 191 6.11 -27.67 1.66
CA LYS A 191 6.43 -27.62 3.09
C LYS A 191 5.15 -27.42 3.92
N GLU A 192 5.13 -26.44 4.81
CA GLU A 192 4.01 -26.11 5.69
C GLU A 192 2.97 -25.17 5.05
N GLY A 193 3.12 -24.85 3.77
CA GLY A 193 2.19 -23.97 3.05
C GLY A 193 2.09 -24.34 1.57
N TYR A 194 2.03 -23.34 0.71
CA TYR A 194 1.94 -23.53 -0.73
C TYR A 194 3.10 -22.85 -1.46
N LYS A 195 3.36 -23.27 -2.69
CA LYS A 195 4.30 -22.64 -3.61
C LYS A 195 3.54 -22.20 -4.85
N PHE A 196 3.67 -20.92 -5.18
CA PHE A 196 3.14 -20.37 -6.43
C PHE A 196 3.78 -21.06 -7.63
N LYS A 197 2.95 -21.44 -8.61
CA LYS A 197 3.37 -22.13 -9.83
C LYS A 197 3.17 -21.27 -11.07
N ASP A 198 1.98 -20.72 -11.28
CA ASP A 198 1.70 -19.90 -12.45
C ASP A 198 0.43 -19.04 -12.33
N PHE A 199 0.32 -18.08 -13.25
CA PHE A 199 -0.92 -17.37 -13.56
C PHE A 199 -1.60 -18.00 -14.77
N CYS A 200 -2.82 -18.51 -14.59
CA CYS A 200 -3.52 -19.30 -15.59
C CYS A 200 -4.98 -18.86 -15.76
N SER A 201 -5.56 -19.14 -16.93
CA SER A 201 -6.99 -18.93 -17.20
C SER A 201 -7.83 -20.08 -16.63
N GLY A 202 -9.13 -19.86 -16.44
CA GLY A 202 -10.03 -20.86 -15.86
C GLY A 202 -10.04 -22.23 -16.55
N GLY A 203 -9.85 -22.28 -17.88
CA GLY A 203 -9.77 -23.52 -18.65
C GLY A 203 -8.43 -24.26 -18.60
N HIS A 204 -7.45 -23.78 -17.82
CA HIS A 204 -6.12 -24.38 -17.80
C HIS A 204 -6.12 -25.74 -17.08
N PHE A 205 -5.37 -26.72 -17.59
CA PHE A 205 -5.37 -28.09 -17.07
C PHE A 205 -4.92 -28.23 -15.61
N PHE A 206 -4.16 -27.25 -15.09
CA PHE A 206 -3.79 -27.17 -13.67
C PHE A 206 -4.98 -26.96 -12.73
N LEU A 207 -6.06 -26.37 -13.24
CA LEU A 207 -7.26 -26.03 -12.46
C LEU A 207 -8.39 -27.07 -12.61
N LYS A 208 -8.17 -28.16 -13.36
CA LYS A 208 -9.22 -29.13 -13.71
C LYS A 208 -9.90 -29.81 -12.51
N ASP A 209 -9.18 -29.95 -11.41
CA ASP A 209 -9.63 -30.58 -10.17
C ASP A 209 -9.92 -29.55 -9.06
N LEU A 210 -10.05 -28.28 -9.42
CA LEU A 210 -10.40 -27.18 -8.54
C LEU A 210 -11.78 -26.63 -8.92
N ASN A 211 -12.63 -26.40 -7.92
CA ASN A 211 -13.83 -25.58 -8.10
C ASN A 211 -13.38 -24.12 -8.22
N LEU A 212 -13.45 -23.52 -9.41
CA LEU A 212 -12.92 -22.18 -9.61
C LEU A 212 -13.57 -21.17 -8.62
N PRO A 213 -12.76 -20.37 -7.90
CA PRO A 213 -13.27 -19.45 -6.91
C PRO A 213 -14.13 -18.36 -7.56
N LYS A 214 -15.12 -17.86 -6.80
CA LYS A 214 -15.92 -16.71 -7.21
C LYS A 214 -15.03 -15.49 -7.35
N ILE A 215 -15.40 -14.64 -8.28
CA ILE A 215 -14.74 -13.36 -8.53
C ILE A 215 -15.43 -12.32 -7.65
N LEU A 216 -14.67 -11.41 -7.05
CA LEU A 216 -15.19 -10.43 -6.09
C LEU A 216 -16.33 -9.59 -6.70
N GLU A 217 -16.16 -9.14 -7.95
CA GLU A 217 -17.16 -8.40 -8.71
C GLU A 217 -18.47 -9.16 -8.95
N THR A 218 -18.50 -10.48 -8.74
CA THR A 218 -19.68 -11.35 -8.92
C THR A 218 -20.28 -11.82 -7.59
N CYS A 219 -19.70 -11.43 -6.45
CA CYS A 219 -20.21 -11.77 -5.14
C CYS A 219 -21.34 -10.78 -4.77
N GLU A 220 -22.56 -11.29 -4.61
CA GLU A 220 -23.76 -10.47 -4.33
C GLU A 220 -23.58 -9.59 -3.07
N ASP A 221 -23.14 -10.19 -1.96
CA ASP A 221 -22.86 -9.47 -0.71
C ASP A 221 -21.82 -8.36 -0.90
N PHE A 222 -20.85 -8.54 -1.80
CA PHE A 222 -19.85 -7.51 -2.09
C PHE A 222 -20.44 -6.40 -2.96
N GLN A 223 -21.17 -6.75 -4.03
CA GLN A 223 -21.81 -5.80 -4.94
C GLN A 223 -22.72 -4.83 -4.17
N GLU A 224 -23.51 -5.33 -3.22
CA GLU A 224 -24.39 -4.49 -2.41
C GLU A 224 -23.61 -3.54 -1.46
N LYS A 225 -22.44 -3.98 -0.99
CA LYS A 225 -21.60 -3.19 -0.06
C LYS A 225 -20.81 -2.07 -0.76
N ILE A 226 -20.44 -2.20 -2.04
CA ILE A 226 -19.62 -1.21 -2.77
C ILE A 226 -20.39 -0.05 -3.39
N VAL A 227 -21.72 -0.02 -3.27
CA VAL A 227 -22.54 1.11 -3.73
C VAL A 227 -22.67 2.15 -2.63
N PHE A 228 -22.23 3.39 -2.89
CA PHE A 228 -22.39 4.49 -1.94
C PHE A 228 -23.85 4.91 -1.82
N ASN A 229 -24.35 5.07 -0.59
CA ASN A 229 -25.70 5.56 -0.33
C ASN A 229 -25.64 6.99 0.24
N PRO A 230 -25.94 8.03 -0.55
CA PRO A 230 -25.86 9.42 -0.09
C PRO A 230 -27.05 9.83 0.82
N ASP A 231 -28.10 9.02 0.93
CA ASP A 231 -29.28 9.38 1.71
C ASP A 231 -29.05 9.17 3.23
N LEU A 232 -28.08 8.33 3.60
CA LEU A 232 -27.71 8.07 4.99
C LEU A 232 -27.18 9.33 5.68
N ASP A 233 -27.50 9.47 6.97
CA ASP A 233 -27.01 10.57 7.79
C ASP A 233 -25.48 10.50 7.92
N VAL A 234 -24.85 11.68 7.93
CA VAL A 234 -23.40 11.81 7.98
C VAL A 234 -22.93 12.09 9.41
N ARG A 235 -21.90 11.39 9.85
CA ARG A 235 -21.15 11.65 11.08
C ARG A 235 -19.69 11.93 10.78
N PHE A 236 -19.04 12.69 11.65
CA PHE A 236 -17.65 13.08 11.49
C PHE A 236 -16.82 12.67 12.69
N ASN A 237 -15.64 12.08 12.42
CA ASN A 237 -14.58 11.99 13.41
C ASN A 237 -13.85 13.33 13.49
N ASP A 238 -14.50 14.32 14.11
CA ASP A 238 -14.13 15.75 14.06
C ASP A 238 -12.65 16.00 14.44
N GLU A 239 -12.16 15.36 15.50
CA GLU A 239 -10.79 15.55 15.98
C GLU A 239 -9.75 15.04 14.97
N HIS A 240 -9.92 13.81 14.48
CA HIS A 240 -8.96 13.19 13.57
C HIS A 240 -8.96 13.85 12.20
N VAL A 241 -10.15 14.13 11.65
CA VAL A 241 -10.33 14.74 10.34
C VAL A 241 -9.77 16.17 10.34
N SER A 242 -10.06 16.96 11.37
CA SER A 242 -9.58 18.35 11.46
C SER A 242 -8.05 18.41 11.62
N ALA A 243 -7.47 17.55 12.45
CA ALA A 243 -6.02 17.48 12.61
C ALA A 243 -5.31 17.09 11.30
N ARG A 244 -5.82 16.08 10.60
CA ARG A 244 -5.32 15.66 9.27
C ARG A 244 -5.45 16.77 8.24
N ALA A 245 -6.60 17.45 8.20
CA ALA A 245 -6.84 18.56 7.29
C ALA A 245 -5.83 19.71 7.52
N LYS A 246 -5.61 20.11 8.78
CA LYS A 246 -4.63 21.14 9.13
C LYS A 246 -3.21 20.76 8.67
N GLN A 247 -2.82 19.51 8.85
CA GLN A 247 -1.50 19.04 8.43
C GLN A 247 -1.34 19.02 6.90
N ARG A 248 -2.36 18.53 6.19
CA ARG A 248 -2.28 18.15 4.76
C ARG A 248 -2.69 19.26 3.82
N LEU A 249 -3.62 20.12 4.22
CA LEU A 249 -4.22 21.15 3.38
C LEU A 249 -3.70 22.56 3.69
N LYS A 250 -2.66 22.71 4.52
CA LYS A 250 -2.05 24.02 4.84
C LYS A 250 -1.55 24.83 3.62
N HIS A 251 -1.35 24.16 2.49
CA HIS A 251 -0.94 24.80 1.23
C HIS A 251 -2.14 25.31 0.41
N ILE A 252 -3.37 24.95 0.80
CA ILE A 252 -4.63 25.31 0.12
C ILE A 252 -5.47 26.21 1.01
N LEU A 253 -5.56 25.86 2.30
CA LEU A 253 -6.35 26.54 3.31
C LEU A 253 -5.43 27.08 4.40
N ASP A 254 -5.66 28.33 4.79
CA ASP A 254 -5.02 28.94 5.94
C ASP A 254 -5.77 28.55 7.22
N PHE A 255 -5.23 27.56 7.94
CA PHE A 255 -5.78 27.08 9.21
C PHE A 255 -5.41 27.93 10.42
N ASP A 256 -4.61 29.00 10.25
CA ASP A 256 -4.40 29.99 11.31
C ASP A 256 -5.57 30.98 11.34
N VAL A 257 -6.27 31.14 10.22
CA VAL A 257 -7.51 31.93 10.10
C VAL A 257 -8.76 31.05 10.13
N LEU A 258 -8.71 29.85 9.55
CA LEU A 258 -9.87 28.96 9.41
C LEU A 258 -10.12 28.14 10.69
N GLN A 259 -11.26 28.39 11.35
CA GLN A 259 -11.68 27.58 12.49
C GLN A 259 -11.96 26.14 12.04
N PRO A 260 -11.57 25.10 12.82
CA PRO A 260 -11.79 23.70 12.48
C PRO A 260 -13.24 23.36 12.09
N LYS A 261 -14.22 23.99 12.76
CA LYS A 261 -15.65 23.83 12.46
C LYS A 261 -16.03 24.20 11.02
N ILE A 262 -15.31 25.13 10.40
CA ILE A 262 -15.55 25.54 9.01
C ILE A 262 -15.17 24.40 8.07
N PHE A 263 -14.08 23.69 8.35
CA PHE A 263 -13.68 22.54 7.54
C PHE A 263 -14.72 21.42 7.59
N LYS A 264 -15.30 21.18 8.77
CA LYS A 264 -16.46 20.29 8.93
C LYS A 264 -17.62 20.71 8.03
N TYR A 265 -18.01 21.99 8.04
CA TYR A 265 -19.09 22.48 7.17
C TYR A 265 -18.80 22.34 5.68
N ILE A 266 -17.54 22.49 5.26
CA ILE A 266 -17.13 22.23 3.87
C ILE A 266 -17.37 20.75 3.51
N CYS A 267 -16.96 19.83 4.39
CA CYS A 267 -17.15 18.40 4.15
C CYS A 267 -18.64 17.98 4.18
N GLU A 268 -19.42 18.53 5.13
CA GLU A 268 -20.87 18.36 5.18
C GLU A 268 -21.55 18.90 3.92
N GLY A 269 -21.06 20.04 3.40
CA GLY A 269 -21.51 20.63 2.15
C GLY A 269 -21.34 19.69 0.97
N GLU A 270 -20.16 19.07 0.81
CA GLU A 270 -19.86 18.12 -0.26
C GLU A 270 -20.77 16.87 -0.19
N LEU A 271 -20.98 16.32 1.01
CA LEU A 271 -21.86 15.16 1.18
C LEU A 271 -23.33 15.49 0.94
N ASN A 272 -23.79 16.66 1.40
CA ASN A 272 -25.13 17.15 1.11
C ASN A 272 -25.34 17.43 -0.38
N PHE A 273 -24.28 17.84 -1.10
CA PHE A 273 -24.31 18.00 -2.54
C PHE A 273 -24.58 16.65 -3.24
N LEU A 274 -23.90 15.57 -2.84
CA LEU A 274 -24.15 14.22 -3.35
C LEU A 274 -25.58 13.73 -3.05
N LYS A 275 -26.12 14.06 -1.88
CA LYS A 275 -27.52 13.74 -1.51
C LYS A 275 -28.52 14.45 -2.43
N LYS A 276 -28.27 15.71 -2.79
CA LYS A 276 -29.14 16.50 -3.67
C LYS A 276 -28.94 16.16 -5.15
N ARG A 277 -27.72 15.80 -5.57
CA ARG A 277 -27.34 15.47 -6.94
C ARG A 277 -26.89 14.02 -7.02
N LYS A 278 -27.84 13.09 -7.00
CA LYS A 278 -27.56 11.65 -7.03
C LYS A 278 -26.77 11.20 -8.27
N ASN A 279 -26.89 11.93 -9.37
CA ASN A 279 -26.08 11.72 -10.58
C ASN A 279 -24.58 12.03 -10.38
N GLU A 280 -24.17 12.66 -9.27
CA GLU A 280 -22.76 12.92 -8.95
C GLU A 280 -22.14 11.77 -8.14
N VAL A 281 -22.94 10.83 -7.64
CA VAL A 281 -22.48 9.66 -6.88
C VAL A 281 -21.56 8.76 -7.71
N VAL A 282 -21.65 8.81 -9.05
CA VAL A 282 -20.69 8.15 -9.96
C VAL A 282 -19.25 8.62 -9.75
N ASN A 283 -19.03 9.81 -9.19
CA ASN A 283 -17.69 10.29 -8.83
C ASN A 283 -17.16 9.70 -7.51
N VAL A 284 -17.99 8.98 -6.75
CA VAL A 284 -17.59 8.30 -5.52
C VAL A 284 -16.94 6.97 -5.88
N VAL A 285 -15.75 6.72 -5.33
CA VAL A 285 -14.96 5.54 -5.64
C VAL A 285 -14.96 4.59 -4.45
N PRO A 286 -15.53 3.37 -4.54
CA PRO A 286 -15.32 2.37 -3.50
C PRO A 286 -13.85 1.95 -3.46
N ALA A 287 -13.34 1.75 -2.26
CA ALA A 287 -11.97 1.36 -2.00
C ALA A 287 -11.92 0.42 -0.80
N ILE A 288 -10.88 -0.40 -0.74
CA ILE A 288 -10.62 -1.25 0.43
C ILE A 288 -9.48 -0.64 1.24
N TYR A 289 -9.75 -0.39 2.51
CA TYR A 289 -8.77 0.09 3.49
C TYR A 289 -8.93 -0.70 4.79
N ASN A 290 -7.83 -1.20 5.34
CA ASN A 290 -7.85 -2.05 6.54
C ASN A 290 -8.92 -3.15 6.47
N ASN A 291 -9.02 -3.79 5.30
CA ASN A 291 -9.97 -4.86 5.00
C ASN A 291 -11.46 -4.49 5.11
N GLU A 292 -11.78 -3.19 5.16
CA GLU A 292 -13.13 -2.67 5.15
C GLU A 292 -13.39 -1.86 3.86
N ILE A 293 -14.65 -1.87 3.43
CA ILE A 293 -15.11 -1.04 2.31
C ILE A 293 -15.23 0.41 2.77
N CYS A 294 -14.53 1.28 2.07
CA CYS A 294 -14.56 2.72 2.19
C CYS A 294 -15.02 3.35 0.88
N PHE A 295 -15.48 4.59 0.96
CA PHE A 295 -15.87 5.42 -0.16
C PHE A 295 -14.98 6.63 -0.20
N PHE A 296 -14.25 6.78 -1.29
CA PHE A 296 -13.43 7.94 -1.60
C PHE A 296 -14.26 8.97 -2.32
N ILE A 297 -14.44 10.11 -1.66
CA ILE A 297 -15.23 11.23 -2.17
C ILE A 297 -14.25 12.37 -2.46
N PRO A 298 -14.14 12.81 -3.73
CA PRO A 298 -13.24 13.89 -4.09
C PRO A 298 -13.70 15.20 -3.46
N LEU A 299 -12.78 15.91 -2.82
CA LEU A 299 -13.02 17.23 -2.25
C LEU A 299 -12.34 18.29 -3.13
N ARG A 300 -13.15 19.20 -3.67
CA ARG A 300 -12.72 20.27 -4.58
C ARG A 300 -12.84 21.61 -3.85
N LEU A 301 -11.70 22.13 -3.41
CA LEU A 301 -11.59 23.32 -2.56
C LEU A 301 -11.21 24.59 -3.34
N THR A 302 -10.80 24.43 -4.59
CA THR A 302 -10.22 25.50 -5.42
C THR A 302 -11.02 25.71 -6.70
N LYS A 303 -10.84 26.88 -7.34
CA LYS A 303 -11.64 27.32 -8.51
C LYS A 303 -11.38 26.53 -9.78
N ASP A 304 -10.25 25.83 -9.86
CA ASP A 304 -9.87 25.00 -11.02
C ASP A 304 -10.68 23.69 -11.09
N ASN A 305 -11.53 23.43 -10.09
CA ASN A 305 -12.37 22.23 -9.97
C ASN A 305 -11.57 20.92 -9.92
N ASN A 306 -10.28 20.99 -9.59
CA ASN A 306 -9.44 19.82 -9.38
C ASN A 306 -9.75 19.19 -8.01
N THR A 307 -9.64 17.86 -7.94
CA THR A 307 -9.64 17.16 -6.65
C THR A 307 -8.42 17.63 -5.87
N ASN A 308 -8.62 18.19 -4.68
CA ASN A 308 -7.54 18.68 -3.82
C ASN A 308 -7.26 17.71 -2.67
N ALA A 309 -8.29 17.01 -2.22
CA ALA A 309 -8.22 16.02 -1.17
C ALA A 309 -9.31 14.96 -1.39
N ILE A 310 -9.28 13.90 -0.59
CA ILE A 310 -10.27 12.84 -0.63
C ILE A 310 -10.81 12.63 0.77
N LEU A 311 -12.13 12.64 0.91
CA LEU A 311 -12.77 12.16 2.13
C LEU A 311 -12.88 10.65 2.05
N ALA A 312 -12.36 9.97 3.08
CA ALA A 312 -12.56 8.53 3.26
C ALA A 312 -13.77 8.32 4.18
N VAL A 313 -14.84 7.77 3.60
CA VAL A 313 -16.13 7.59 4.28
C VAL A 313 -16.42 6.10 4.42
N GLN A 314 -16.86 5.66 5.59
CA GLN A 314 -17.29 4.28 5.83
C GLN A 314 -18.77 4.24 6.19
N ARG A 315 -19.45 3.18 5.78
CA ARG A 315 -20.81 2.90 6.25
C ARG A 315 -20.72 2.15 7.57
N GLU A 316 -21.36 2.67 8.62
CA GLU A 316 -21.39 2.05 9.95
C GLU A 316 -22.82 1.91 10.47
N ILE A 317 -23.01 1.02 11.45
CA ILE A 317 -24.26 0.88 12.18
C ILE A 317 -24.11 1.60 13.53
N GLY A 318 -25.02 2.54 13.81
CA GLY A 318 -25.04 3.28 15.08
C GLY A 318 -25.60 2.45 16.24
N PRO A 319 -25.48 2.95 17.49
CA PRO A 319 -26.06 2.29 18.66
C PRO A 319 -27.58 2.11 18.60
N ASP A 320 -28.25 2.91 17.77
CA ASP A 320 -29.68 2.85 17.49
C ASP A 320 -30.05 1.88 16.36
N GLY A 321 -29.08 1.10 15.85
CA GLY A 321 -29.28 0.10 14.81
C GLY A 321 -29.42 0.67 13.39
N LYS A 322 -29.26 1.99 13.21
CA LYS A 322 -29.38 2.64 11.89
C LYS A 322 -28.04 2.75 11.20
N HIS A 323 -28.06 2.76 9.86
CA HIS A 323 -26.86 2.99 9.06
C HIS A 323 -26.51 4.47 8.94
N TYR A 324 -25.23 4.78 9.02
CA TYR A 324 -24.64 6.10 8.89
C TYR A 324 -23.45 6.09 7.95
N ASN A 325 -23.23 7.21 7.27
CA ASN A 325 -21.96 7.49 6.60
C ASN A 325 -21.04 8.21 7.60
N VAL A 326 -19.87 7.65 7.88
CA VAL A 326 -18.91 8.22 8.82
C VAL A 326 -17.67 8.66 8.07
N VAL A 327 -17.37 9.96 8.10
CA VAL A 327 -16.11 10.49 7.57
C VAL A 327 -14.99 10.16 8.56
N LYS A 328 -14.14 9.22 8.18
CA LYS A 328 -13.09 8.68 9.03
C LYS A 328 -11.82 9.50 8.98
N THR A 329 -11.42 9.92 7.79
CA THR A 329 -10.17 10.65 7.59
C THR A 329 -10.20 11.42 6.27
N LEU A 330 -9.15 12.21 6.07
CA LEU A 330 -8.87 12.93 4.85
C LEU A 330 -7.57 12.43 4.25
N LEU A 331 -7.60 12.03 2.99
CA LEU A 331 -6.45 11.55 2.23
C LEU A 331 -5.99 12.58 1.20
N LEU A 332 -4.70 12.56 0.90
CA LEU A 332 -4.10 13.20 -0.26
C LEU A 332 -4.04 12.21 -1.43
N LEU A 333 -3.91 12.77 -2.63
CA LEU A 333 -3.93 12.02 -3.88
C LEU A 333 -2.76 11.03 -4.00
N GLU A 334 -1.64 11.36 -3.36
CA GLU A 334 -0.39 10.59 -3.37
C GLU A 334 -0.42 9.36 -2.45
N GLU A 335 -1.45 9.20 -1.60
CA GLU A 335 -1.51 8.16 -0.56
C GLU A 335 -1.94 6.77 -1.09
N ASN A 336 -1.46 6.35 -2.27
CA ASN A 336 -1.76 5.05 -2.90
C ASN A 336 -3.27 4.77 -3.10
N ILE A 337 -4.07 5.82 -3.25
CA ILE A 337 -5.53 5.75 -3.37
C ILE A 337 -6.00 4.88 -4.53
N TYR A 338 -5.27 4.89 -5.65
CA TYR A 338 -5.62 4.11 -6.82
C TYR A 338 -5.53 2.61 -6.52
N GLN A 339 -4.48 2.18 -5.81
CA GLN A 339 -4.31 0.77 -5.44
C GLN A 339 -5.46 0.29 -4.56
N MET A 340 -5.85 1.10 -3.57
CA MET A 340 -6.93 0.77 -2.64
C MET A 340 -8.29 0.70 -3.34
N ALA A 341 -8.54 1.64 -4.25
CA ALA A 341 -9.72 1.67 -5.08
C ALA A 341 -9.76 0.46 -6.04
N ARG A 342 -8.62 0.15 -6.67
CA ARG A 342 -8.48 -0.94 -7.63
C ARG A 342 -8.74 -2.31 -7.01
N THR A 343 -8.46 -2.49 -5.71
CA THR A 343 -8.82 -3.69 -4.94
C THR A 343 -10.32 -3.94 -4.97
N ALA A 344 -11.15 -2.89 -4.91
CA ALA A 344 -12.60 -3.04 -4.87
C ALA A 344 -13.20 -3.22 -6.27
N GLN A 345 -12.73 -2.43 -7.25
CA GLN A 345 -13.25 -2.49 -8.62
C GLN A 345 -12.25 -1.95 -9.64
N LYS A 346 -12.44 -2.27 -10.92
CA LYS A 346 -11.74 -1.59 -12.01
C LYS A 346 -12.09 -0.10 -12.02
N ILE A 347 -11.07 0.75 -12.06
CA ILE A 347 -11.24 2.20 -11.99
C ILE A 347 -11.32 2.80 -13.38
N ASN A 348 -12.47 3.42 -13.71
CA ASN A 348 -12.69 4.17 -14.94
C ASN A 348 -13.26 5.57 -14.65
N ILE A 349 -12.66 6.26 -13.68
CA ILE A 349 -13.14 7.55 -13.19
C ILE A 349 -12.07 8.60 -13.41
N GLY A 350 -12.42 9.64 -14.18
CA GLY A 350 -11.49 10.64 -14.70
C GLY A 350 -10.63 11.33 -13.64
N TRP A 351 -11.23 11.68 -12.50
CA TRP A 351 -10.48 12.35 -11.43
C TRP A 351 -9.41 11.44 -10.82
N LEU A 352 -9.62 10.12 -10.76
CA LEU A 352 -8.68 9.18 -10.15
C LEU A 352 -7.67 8.63 -11.17
N SER A 353 -8.05 8.53 -12.45
CA SER A 353 -7.17 8.02 -13.52
C SER A 353 -6.06 8.99 -13.93
N ASN A 354 -6.27 10.29 -13.76
CA ASN A 354 -5.27 11.32 -14.14
C ASN A 354 -4.01 11.29 -13.28
N PHE A 355 -4.05 10.72 -12.08
CA PHE A 355 -2.92 10.63 -11.15
C PHE A 355 -1.94 9.49 -11.45
N LEU A 356 -2.18 8.76 -12.53
CA LEU A 356 -1.31 7.67 -12.97
C LEU A 356 -0.28 8.13 -14.00
N LEU A 357 -0.43 9.34 -14.57
CA LEU A 357 0.36 9.77 -15.73
C LEU A 357 1.69 10.48 -15.41
N ASP A 358 2.11 10.54 -14.15
CA ASP A 358 3.38 11.14 -13.72
C ASP A 358 4.39 10.13 -13.14
#